data_AF-A0A8S4ARP3-F1
#
_entry.id   AF-A0A8S4ARP3-F1
#
_cell.length_a   1.000
_cell.length_b   1.000
_cell.length_c   1.000
_cell.angle_alpha   90.00
_cell.angle_beta   90.00
_cell.angle_gamma   90.00
#
_symmetry.space_group_name_H-M   'P 1'
#
loop_
_entity.id
_entity.type
_entity.pdbx_description
1 polymer ?
#
loop_
_entity_poly.entity_id
_entity_poly.type
_entity_poly.pdbx_seq_one_letter_code
_entity_poly.pdbx_strand_id
1 'polypeptide(L)'
;MGGSQSVEIPGGGSEGYHVLRVQENSPGHRAGLEPFFDFIVSINNTRLNKDNDTLKDLLKASVEKPIKMLVYSSKTLELRECTVTPSNLWGGQGLLGVSIRFCSFEGANENVWHVLEVEPNSPAALAGLRPHTDYIIGADTVMNESEDLFSLIESHEGKGLKLYVYNTDTDNCREVVITPNGAWGGEGSLGCGIGYGYLHRIPTRPFEEGKKISFPGSSPSEPVSPLKDGFTESLPFKSCSFCDSFHFLSLPSHTPPHLHLVAIPPVSGSGFQKN
;
A
#
# COMPACT_ATOMS: atom_id res chain seq x y z
N MET A 1 19.18 1.55 22.26
CA MET A 1 18.52 2.86 22.45
C MET A 1 18.12 3.37 21.07
N GLY A 2 16.85 3.26 20.69
CA GLY A 2 16.35 3.74 19.42
C GLY A 2 14.98 4.34 19.68
N GLY A 3 14.96 5.61 20.09
CA GLY A 3 13.72 6.34 20.26
C GLY A 3 13.17 6.68 18.88
N SER A 4 12.09 6.02 18.48
CA SER A 4 11.23 6.51 17.41
C SER A 4 10.89 7.96 17.75
N GLN A 5 11.33 8.91 16.94
CA GLN A 5 10.96 10.32 17.09
C GLN A 5 9.49 10.47 16.68
N SER A 6 8.58 9.99 17.52
CA SER A 6 7.16 10.23 17.39
C SER A 6 6.87 11.62 17.93
N VAL A 7 6.30 12.48 17.10
CA VAL A 7 5.83 13.80 17.55
C VAL A 7 4.81 13.61 18.68
N GLU A 8 4.97 14.38 19.76
CA GLU A 8 4.05 14.34 20.88
C GLU A 8 2.67 14.85 20.44
N ILE A 9 1.68 13.97 20.51
CA ILE A 9 0.32 14.25 20.09
C ILE A 9 -0.43 14.93 21.23
N PRO A 10 -0.95 16.16 21.05
CA PRO A 10 -1.75 16.83 22.07
C PRO A 10 -2.97 15.98 22.46
N GLY A 11 -3.08 15.62 23.74
CA GLY A 11 -4.13 14.72 24.24
C GLY A 11 -3.80 13.22 24.18
N GLY A 12 -2.58 12.86 23.75
CA GLY A 12 -2.08 11.48 23.73
C GLY A 12 -2.71 10.60 22.65
N GLY A 13 -2.20 9.37 22.56
CA GLY A 13 -2.63 8.34 21.60
C GLY A 13 -2.07 8.53 20.19
N SER A 14 -1.89 7.42 19.47
CA SER A 14 -1.44 7.36 18.08
C SER A 14 -2.59 7.24 17.08
N GLU A 15 -3.83 7.52 17.50
CA GLU A 15 -5.05 7.30 16.72
C GLU A 15 -5.65 8.61 16.18
N GLY A 16 -6.30 8.54 15.03
CA GLY A 16 -7.02 9.66 14.42
C GLY A 16 -7.84 9.24 13.21
N TYR A 17 -8.50 10.22 12.58
CA TYR A 17 -9.21 9.99 11.32
C TYR A 17 -8.28 10.17 10.14
N HIS A 18 -7.84 9.07 9.55
CA HIS A 18 -7.04 9.02 8.34
C HIS A 18 -7.84 9.52 7.14
N VAL A 19 -7.31 10.52 6.45
CA VAL A 19 -7.91 11.10 5.25
C VAL A 19 -7.63 10.17 4.09
N LEU A 20 -8.65 9.50 3.59
CA LEU A 20 -8.51 8.58 2.45
C LEU A 20 -8.65 9.33 1.13
N ARG A 21 -9.65 10.20 1.01
CA ARG A 21 -9.95 10.93 -0.24
C ARG A 21 -10.38 12.35 0.07
N VAL A 22 -10.01 13.27 -0.82
CA VAL A 22 -10.46 14.66 -0.77
C VAL A 22 -11.09 15.01 -2.11
N GLN A 23 -12.32 15.50 -2.11
CA GLN A 23 -13.00 15.95 -3.33
C GLN A 23 -12.44 17.30 -3.76
N GLU A 24 -12.26 17.50 -5.07
CA GLU A 24 -11.83 18.78 -5.62
C GLU A 24 -12.84 19.89 -5.26
N ASN A 25 -12.33 21.10 -5.05
CA ASN A 25 -13.12 22.27 -4.65
C ASN A 25 -13.92 22.13 -3.33
N SER A 26 -13.69 21.05 -2.58
CA SER A 26 -14.30 20.84 -1.27
C SER A 26 -13.68 21.73 -0.19
N PRO A 27 -14.36 21.93 0.95
CA PRO A 27 -13.75 22.59 2.10
C PRO A 27 -12.46 21.91 2.59
N GLY A 28 -12.40 20.58 2.56
CA GLY A 28 -11.19 19.82 2.92
C GLY A 28 -10.03 20.10 1.97
N HIS A 29 -10.30 20.19 0.67
CA HIS A 29 -9.30 20.56 -0.34
C HIS A 29 -8.77 21.98 -0.10
N ARG A 30 -9.66 22.95 0.15
CA ARG A 30 -9.27 24.34 0.46
C ARG A 30 -8.48 24.47 1.76
N ALA A 31 -8.69 23.55 2.72
CA ALA A 31 -7.93 23.49 3.96
C ALA A 31 -6.54 22.85 3.80
N GLY A 32 -6.20 22.34 2.61
CA GLY A 32 -4.92 21.68 2.35
C GLY A 32 -4.82 20.30 3.01
N LEU A 33 -5.94 19.57 3.10
CA LEU A 33 -5.92 18.16 3.48
C LEU A 33 -5.37 17.33 2.31
N GLU A 34 -4.31 16.59 2.58
CA GLU A 34 -3.67 15.65 1.67
C GLU A 34 -4.25 14.24 1.87
N PRO A 35 -4.79 13.62 0.82
CA PRO A 35 -5.19 12.22 0.86
C PRO A 35 -4.02 11.33 1.30
N PHE A 36 -4.32 10.28 2.05
CA PHE A 36 -3.43 9.27 2.61
C PHE A 36 -2.37 9.75 3.62
N PHE A 37 -1.79 10.93 3.45
CA PHE A 37 -0.76 11.39 4.38
C PHE A 37 -1.34 11.98 5.65
N ASP A 38 -2.56 12.53 5.58
CA ASP A 38 -3.13 13.25 6.71
C ASP A 38 -3.99 12.41 7.63
N PHE A 39 -3.84 12.68 8.91
CA PHE A 39 -4.66 12.14 10.00
C PHE A 39 -5.22 13.30 10.80
N ILE A 40 -6.54 13.41 10.87
CA ILE A 40 -7.22 14.40 11.69
C ILE A 40 -7.19 13.90 13.14
N VAL A 41 -6.38 14.56 13.96
CA VAL A 41 -6.09 14.20 15.34
C VAL A 41 -7.05 14.92 16.30
N SER A 42 -7.32 16.18 16.05
CA SER A 42 -8.24 16.97 16.86
C SER A 42 -9.00 17.99 16.03
N ILE A 43 -10.14 18.42 16.58
CA ILE A 43 -11.00 19.44 16.01
C ILE A 43 -11.36 20.42 17.14
N ASN A 44 -11.08 21.70 16.92
CA ASN A 44 -11.04 22.76 17.92
C ASN A 44 -10.15 22.35 19.11
N ASN A 45 -10.76 22.05 20.26
CA ASN A 45 -10.06 21.62 21.47
C ASN A 45 -10.41 20.17 21.85
N THR A 46 -11.09 19.45 20.95
CA THR A 46 -11.56 18.08 21.19
C THR A 46 -10.66 17.09 20.47
N ARG A 47 -10.02 16.21 21.25
CA ARG A 47 -9.20 15.10 20.74
C ARG A 47 -10.08 14.00 20.15
N LEU A 48 -9.76 13.57 18.94
CA LEU A 48 -10.45 12.49 18.22
C LEU A 48 -9.72 11.17 18.41
N ASN A 49 -9.87 10.55 19.59
CA ASN A 49 -9.23 9.30 19.96
C ASN A 49 -10.19 8.10 19.97
N LYS A 50 -11.38 8.24 19.39
CA LYS A 50 -12.38 7.17 19.29
C LYS A 50 -13.09 7.25 17.94
N ASP A 51 -13.41 6.09 17.38
CA ASP A 51 -14.36 5.98 16.27
C ASP A 51 -15.78 6.23 16.81
N ASN A 52 -16.27 7.46 16.62
CA ASN A 52 -17.58 7.89 17.08
C ASN A 52 -18.11 9.06 16.23
N ASP A 53 -19.35 9.47 16.46
CA ASP A 53 -19.94 10.58 15.71
C ASP A 53 -19.47 11.97 16.16
N THR A 54 -18.51 12.10 17.10
CA THR A 54 -18.04 13.41 17.61
C THR A 54 -17.52 14.32 16.50
N LEU A 55 -16.73 13.78 15.56
CA LEU A 55 -16.27 14.56 14.42
C LEU A 55 -17.46 15.08 13.59
N LYS A 56 -18.43 14.21 13.29
CA LYS A 56 -19.61 14.58 12.49
C LYS A 56 -20.46 15.63 13.22
N ASP A 57 -20.67 15.48 14.51
CA ASP A 57 -21.49 16.39 15.31
C ASP A 57 -20.85 17.77 15.45
N LEU A 58 -19.53 17.83 15.65
CA LEU A 58 -18.80 19.10 15.70
C LEU A 58 -18.80 19.83 14.35
N LEU A 59 -18.70 19.09 13.25
CA LEU A 59 -18.83 19.64 11.90
C LEU A 59 -20.25 20.18 11.66
N LYS A 60 -21.29 19.44 12.06
CA LYS A 60 -22.69 19.87 11.95
C LYS A 60 -22.99 21.10 12.81
N ALA A 61 -22.43 21.17 14.01
CA ALA A 61 -22.59 22.32 14.91
C ALA A 61 -21.89 23.59 14.39
N SER A 62 -20.88 23.41 13.55
CA SER A 62 -20.01 24.48 13.05
C SER A 62 -20.16 24.71 11.55
N VAL A 63 -21.29 24.32 10.94
CA VAL A 63 -21.59 24.57 9.53
C VAL A 63 -21.49 26.07 9.24
N GLU A 64 -20.80 26.40 8.15
CA GLU A 64 -20.50 27.76 7.69
C GLU A 64 -19.64 28.60 8.65
N LYS A 65 -18.99 27.96 9.63
CA LYS A 65 -18.07 28.61 10.56
C LYS A 65 -16.66 28.03 10.43
N PRO A 66 -15.61 28.87 10.45
CA PRO A 66 -14.25 28.38 10.47
C PRO A 66 -13.99 27.62 11.78
N ILE A 67 -13.49 26.41 11.66
CA ILE A 67 -13.05 25.56 12.77
C ILE A 67 -11.58 25.22 12.60
N LYS A 68 -10.88 25.10 13.72
CA LYS A 68 -9.48 24.67 13.75
C LYS A 68 -9.43 23.16 13.76
N MET A 69 -8.54 22.56 12.99
CA MET A 69 -8.24 21.14 13.02
C MET A 69 -6.75 20.95 13.18
N LEU A 70 -6.38 19.96 13.97
CA LEU A 70 -4.99 19.52 14.07
C LEU A 70 -4.83 18.26 13.24
N VAL A 71 -3.89 18.32 12.30
CA VAL A 71 -3.64 17.27 11.31
C VAL A 71 -2.20 16.81 11.47
N TYR A 72 -2.03 15.50 11.64
CA TYR A 72 -0.74 14.84 11.59
C TYR A 72 -0.47 14.38 10.16
N SER A 73 0.69 14.72 9.60
CA SER A 73 1.11 14.21 8.30
C SER A 73 2.10 13.05 8.47
N SER A 74 1.79 11.88 7.94
CA SER A 74 2.71 10.73 7.90
C SER A 74 3.89 10.94 6.95
N LYS A 75 3.83 11.96 6.08
CA LYS A 75 4.89 12.34 5.13
C LYS A 75 5.97 13.17 5.80
N THR A 76 5.59 14.21 6.54
CA THR A 76 6.53 15.10 7.25
C THR A 76 6.80 14.64 8.67
N LEU A 77 5.96 13.73 9.21
CA LEU A 77 5.93 13.33 10.61
C LEU A 77 5.67 14.52 11.55
N GLU A 78 4.99 15.57 11.07
CA GLU A 78 4.69 16.79 11.83
C GLU A 78 3.20 17.00 12.02
N LEU A 79 2.85 17.73 13.10
CA LEU A 79 1.51 18.24 13.33
C LEU A 79 1.37 19.64 12.75
N ARG A 80 0.27 19.90 12.05
CA ARG A 80 -0.09 21.24 11.57
C ARG A 80 -1.52 21.59 11.94
N GLU A 81 -1.74 22.85 12.27
CA GLU A 81 -3.09 23.39 12.46
C GLU A 81 -3.61 23.92 11.12
N CYS A 82 -4.76 23.43 10.67
CA CYS A 82 -5.47 23.97 9.52
C CYS A 82 -6.84 24.52 9.93
N THR A 83 -7.31 25.54 9.23
CA THR A 83 -8.66 26.08 9.43
C THR A 83 -9.54 25.61 8.28
N VAL A 84 -10.64 24.93 8.60
CA VAL A 84 -11.60 24.46 7.61
C VAL A 84 -12.98 25.02 7.91
N THR A 85 -13.75 25.33 6.86
CA THR A 85 -15.12 25.82 7.00
C THR A 85 -16.08 24.80 6.40
N PRO A 86 -16.67 23.90 7.21
CA PRO A 86 -17.64 22.94 6.71
C PRO A 86 -18.81 23.68 6.05
N SER A 87 -19.26 23.20 4.90
CA SER A 87 -20.30 23.87 4.11
C SER A 87 -21.22 22.84 3.48
N ASN A 88 -22.49 23.21 3.31
CA ASN A 88 -23.46 22.46 2.50
C ASN A 88 -23.62 23.04 1.08
N LEU A 89 -22.98 24.18 0.78
CA LEU A 89 -23.23 24.96 -0.44
C LEU A 89 -22.22 24.72 -1.56
N TRP A 90 -21.21 23.87 -1.33
CA TRP A 90 -20.13 23.63 -2.30
C TRP A 90 -20.47 22.58 -3.37
N GLY A 91 -21.66 21.96 -3.29
CA GLY A 91 -22.23 21.12 -4.36
C GLY A 91 -21.78 19.65 -4.39
N GLY A 92 -20.91 19.21 -3.48
CA GLY A 92 -20.50 17.81 -3.38
C GLY A 92 -21.09 17.06 -2.19
N GLN A 93 -20.55 15.86 -1.93
CA GLN A 93 -21.03 14.99 -0.85
C GLN A 93 -20.34 15.29 0.48
N GLY A 94 -21.12 15.55 1.52
CA GLY A 94 -20.65 15.79 2.89
C GLY A 94 -20.25 17.24 3.19
N LEU A 95 -19.98 17.52 4.46
CA LEU A 95 -19.66 18.88 4.94
C LEU A 95 -18.25 19.34 4.57
N LEU A 96 -17.31 18.40 4.51
CA LEU A 96 -15.90 18.66 4.19
C LEU A 96 -15.51 18.17 2.79
N GLY A 97 -16.29 17.26 2.20
CA GLY A 97 -15.92 16.57 0.98
C GLY A 97 -14.74 15.62 1.12
N VAL A 98 -14.54 15.04 2.31
CA VAL A 98 -13.47 14.07 2.58
C VAL A 98 -14.03 12.71 2.96
N SER A 99 -13.36 11.65 2.51
CA SER A 99 -13.55 10.29 3.02
C SER A 99 -12.48 10.03 4.08
N ILE A 100 -12.90 9.50 5.22
CA ILE A 100 -12.03 9.30 6.38
C ILE A 100 -12.28 7.93 7.01
N ARG A 101 -11.27 7.41 7.70
CA ARG A 101 -11.35 6.19 8.51
C ARG A 101 -10.64 6.39 9.83
N PHE A 102 -11.20 5.88 10.93
CA PHE A 102 -10.48 5.86 12.20
C PHE A 102 -9.43 4.75 12.19
N CYS A 103 -8.15 5.12 12.37
CA CYS A 103 -7.06 4.17 12.54
C CYS A 103 -5.87 4.79 13.28
N SER A 104 -4.90 3.96 13.64
CA SER A 104 -3.61 4.42 14.14
C SER A 104 -2.75 4.95 12.99
N PHE A 105 -2.04 6.06 13.21
CA PHE A 105 -0.99 6.54 12.31
C PHE A 105 0.38 5.96 12.65
N GLU A 106 0.49 5.20 13.75
CA GLU A 106 1.68 4.42 14.07
C GLU A 106 1.83 3.27 13.06
N GLY A 107 2.96 3.21 12.35
CA GLY A 107 3.19 2.20 11.32
C GLY A 107 2.37 2.38 10.03
N ALA A 108 1.54 3.42 9.91
CA ALA A 108 0.69 3.61 8.72
C ALA A 108 1.49 3.84 7.42
N ASN A 109 2.72 4.33 7.54
CA ASN A 109 3.66 4.45 6.42
C ASN A 109 4.37 3.13 6.07
N GLU A 110 4.27 2.11 6.91
CA GLU A 110 4.83 0.78 6.71
C GLU A 110 3.80 -0.18 6.11
N ASN A 111 2.52 0.00 6.46
CA ASN A 111 1.38 -0.79 6.00
C ASN A 111 0.94 -0.40 4.59
N VAL A 112 1.87 -0.47 3.65
CA VAL A 112 1.68 -0.16 2.24
C VAL A 112 2.23 -1.29 1.39
N TRP A 113 1.45 -1.72 0.40
CA TRP A 113 1.81 -2.78 -0.53
C TRP A 113 1.88 -2.20 -1.95
N HIS A 114 3.06 -2.20 -2.52
CA HIS A 114 3.32 -1.66 -3.85
C HIS A 114 2.92 -2.68 -4.93
N VAL A 115 2.09 -2.26 -5.88
CA VAL A 115 1.72 -3.07 -7.03
C VAL A 115 2.89 -3.06 -8.02
N LEU A 116 3.46 -4.22 -8.31
CA LEU A 116 4.56 -4.41 -9.25
C LEU A 116 4.00 -4.70 -10.64
N GLU A 117 4.35 -5.85 -11.22
CA GLU A 117 3.84 -6.28 -12.52
C GLU A 117 2.40 -6.79 -12.38
N VAL A 118 1.56 -6.51 -13.37
CA VAL A 118 0.16 -6.94 -13.42
C VAL A 118 -0.05 -7.73 -14.72
N GLU A 119 -0.47 -8.98 -14.59
CA GLU A 119 -0.68 -9.86 -15.73
C GLU A 119 -1.95 -9.45 -16.51
N PRO A 120 -1.95 -9.51 -17.86
CA PRO A 120 -3.13 -9.20 -18.65
C PRO A 120 -4.26 -10.22 -18.39
N ASN A 121 -5.50 -9.73 -18.33
CA ASN A 121 -6.69 -10.53 -17.99
C ASN A 121 -6.68 -11.14 -16.58
N SER A 122 -5.74 -10.75 -15.72
CA SER A 122 -5.74 -11.12 -14.31
C SER A 122 -6.86 -10.44 -13.52
N PRO A 123 -7.23 -10.97 -12.35
CA PRO A 123 -8.10 -10.27 -11.41
C PRO A 123 -7.65 -8.84 -11.09
N ALA A 124 -6.33 -8.61 -10.94
CA ALA A 124 -5.76 -7.29 -10.72
C ALA A 124 -5.96 -6.34 -11.91
N ALA A 125 -5.74 -6.82 -13.14
CA ALA A 125 -5.98 -6.05 -14.35
C ALA A 125 -7.47 -5.71 -14.52
N LEU A 126 -8.36 -6.67 -14.25
CA LEU A 126 -9.81 -6.48 -14.32
C LEU A 126 -10.31 -5.49 -13.26
N ALA A 127 -9.66 -5.44 -12.10
CA ALA A 127 -9.93 -4.46 -11.06
C ALA A 127 -9.38 -3.05 -11.39
N GLY A 128 -8.52 -2.92 -12.40
CA GLY A 128 -7.92 -1.65 -12.80
C GLY A 128 -6.74 -1.22 -11.92
N LEU A 129 -6.01 -2.18 -11.34
CA LEU A 129 -4.72 -1.91 -10.71
C LEU A 129 -3.68 -1.58 -11.80
N ARG A 130 -2.89 -0.55 -11.54
CA ARG A 130 -1.84 -0.05 -12.42
C ARG A 130 -0.48 -0.50 -11.90
N PRO A 131 0.35 -1.11 -12.74
CA PRO A 131 1.66 -1.55 -12.33
C PRO A 131 2.56 -0.36 -11.96
N HIS A 132 3.42 -0.55 -10.94
CA HIS A 132 4.44 0.38 -10.43
C HIS A 132 3.99 1.76 -9.91
N THR A 133 2.73 2.12 -10.09
CA THR A 133 2.18 3.44 -9.73
C THR A 133 1.15 3.34 -8.62
N ASP A 134 0.55 2.15 -8.46
CA ASP A 134 -0.44 1.89 -7.42
C ASP A 134 0.21 1.31 -6.15
N TYR A 135 -0.27 1.82 -5.03
CA TYR A 135 0.09 1.41 -3.69
C TYR A 135 -1.21 1.09 -2.95
N ILE A 136 -1.40 -0.17 -2.59
CA ILE A 136 -2.50 -0.57 -1.72
C ILE A 136 -2.16 -0.06 -0.32
N ILE A 137 -3.05 0.74 0.24
CA ILE A 137 -2.89 1.45 1.51
C ILE A 137 -3.86 0.96 2.58
N GLY A 138 -4.77 0.06 2.22
CA GLY A 138 -5.79 -0.45 3.11
C GLY A 138 -6.83 -1.29 2.40
N ALA A 139 -7.71 -1.90 3.21
CA ALA A 139 -8.89 -2.63 2.77
C ALA A 139 -10.08 -2.24 3.66
N ASP A 140 -11.26 -2.81 3.43
CA ASP A 140 -12.43 -2.59 4.31
C ASP A 140 -12.17 -3.12 5.74
N THR A 141 -11.37 -4.18 5.86
CA THR A 141 -10.86 -4.70 7.13
C THR A 141 -9.62 -3.94 7.59
N VAL A 142 -9.32 -3.98 8.89
CA VAL A 142 -8.10 -3.37 9.43
C VAL A 142 -6.92 -4.30 9.10
N MET A 143 -5.83 -3.75 8.55
CA MET A 143 -4.59 -4.47 8.24
C MET A 143 -3.45 -3.76 8.95
N ASN A 144 -2.76 -4.47 9.84
CA ASN A 144 -1.66 -3.93 10.64
C ASN A 144 -0.32 -4.59 10.31
N GLU A 145 -0.35 -5.77 9.67
CA GLU A 145 0.84 -6.55 9.34
C GLU A 145 0.88 -6.90 7.85
N SER A 146 2.06 -7.15 7.30
CA SER A 146 2.23 -7.49 5.88
C SER A 146 1.46 -8.74 5.45
N GLU A 147 1.30 -9.70 6.37
CA GLU A 147 0.62 -10.98 6.16
C GLU A 147 -0.91 -10.84 6.12
N ASP A 148 -1.45 -9.74 6.68
CA ASP A 148 -2.90 -9.50 6.74
C ASP A 148 -3.48 -9.36 5.33
N LEU A 149 -2.79 -8.67 4.41
CA LEU A 149 -3.26 -8.51 3.03
C LEU A 149 -3.36 -9.88 2.33
N PHE A 150 -2.35 -10.73 2.46
CA PHE A 150 -2.34 -12.05 1.83
C PHE A 150 -3.43 -12.95 2.40
N SER A 151 -3.57 -12.98 3.73
CA SER A 151 -4.64 -13.71 4.42
C SER A 151 -6.03 -13.21 4.02
N LEU A 152 -6.19 -11.90 3.82
CA LEU A 152 -7.43 -11.28 3.39
C LEU A 152 -7.81 -11.67 1.96
N ILE A 153 -6.82 -11.72 1.05
CA ILE A 153 -7.01 -12.17 -0.33
C ILE A 153 -7.46 -13.63 -0.36
N GLU A 154 -6.76 -14.52 0.36
CA GLU A 154 -7.07 -15.95 0.42
C GLU A 154 -8.47 -16.21 1.00
N SER A 155 -8.86 -15.46 2.05
CA SER A 155 -10.20 -15.58 2.63
C SER A 155 -11.33 -15.01 1.76
N HIS A 156 -11.00 -14.14 0.80
CA HIS A 156 -11.94 -13.51 -0.15
C HIS A 156 -11.89 -14.13 -1.54
N GLU A 157 -11.38 -15.35 -1.67
CA GLU A 157 -11.41 -16.14 -2.89
C GLU A 157 -12.83 -16.22 -3.49
N GLY A 158 -13.00 -15.77 -4.73
CA GLY A 158 -14.27 -15.67 -5.44
C GLY A 158 -15.22 -14.56 -4.98
N LYS A 159 -14.80 -13.68 -4.06
CA LYS A 159 -15.62 -12.58 -3.52
C LYS A 159 -14.97 -11.22 -3.81
N GLY A 160 -15.81 -10.20 -3.99
CA GLY A 160 -15.32 -8.83 -4.15
C GLY A 160 -14.69 -8.31 -2.85
N LEU A 161 -13.39 -8.06 -2.88
CA LEU A 161 -12.62 -7.41 -1.82
C LEU A 161 -12.42 -5.94 -2.18
N LYS A 162 -12.83 -5.04 -1.28
CA LYS A 162 -12.60 -3.60 -1.45
C LYS A 162 -11.24 -3.21 -0.89
N LEU A 163 -10.39 -2.68 -1.76
CA LEU A 163 -9.07 -2.13 -1.45
C LEU A 163 -9.07 -0.62 -1.64
N TYR A 164 -8.29 0.05 -0.81
CA TYR A 164 -7.95 1.46 -0.97
C TYR A 164 -6.56 1.54 -1.59
N VAL A 165 -6.47 2.23 -2.72
CA VAL A 165 -5.26 2.29 -3.54
C VAL A 165 -4.88 3.75 -3.77
N TYR A 166 -3.68 4.12 -3.36
CA TYR A 166 -3.04 5.38 -3.69
C TYR A 166 -2.31 5.25 -5.02
N ASN A 167 -2.46 6.23 -5.90
CA ASN A 167 -1.72 6.30 -7.16
C ASN A 167 -0.76 7.48 -7.14
N THR A 168 0.52 7.22 -7.43
CA THR A 168 1.57 8.24 -7.46
C THR A 168 1.41 9.25 -8.59
N ASP A 169 0.82 8.87 -9.73
CA ASP A 169 0.70 9.78 -10.88
C ASP A 169 -0.38 10.84 -10.64
N THR A 170 -1.48 10.43 -10.00
CA THR A 170 -2.60 11.33 -9.70
C THR A 170 -2.53 11.95 -8.31
N ASP A 171 -1.59 11.51 -7.47
CA ASP A 171 -1.47 11.87 -6.05
C ASP A 171 -2.81 11.76 -5.31
N ASN A 172 -3.53 10.66 -5.56
CA ASN A 172 -4.89 10.50 -5.08
C ASN A 172 -5.20 9.03 -4.78
N CYS A 173 -6.14 8.83 -3.87
CA CYS A 173 -6.61 7.50 -3.50
C CYS A 173 -7.93 7.19 -4.18
N ARG A 174 -8.09 5.93 -4.57
CA ARG A 174 -9.33 5.41 -5.11
C ARG A 174 -9.68 4.07 -4.47
N GLU A 175 -10.98 3.82 -4.41
CA GLU A 175 -11.51 2.51 -4.05
C GLU A 175 -11.44 1.59 -5.28
N VAL A 176 -10.87 0.41 -5.10
CA VAL A 176 -10.78 -0.64 -6.10
C VAL A 176 -11.44 -1.88 -5.53
N VAL A 177 -12.35 -2.49 -6.29
CA VAL A 177 -12.94 -3.78 -5.92
C VAL A 177 -12.28 -4.85 -6.76
N ILE A 178 -11.52 -5.73 -6.11
CA ILE A 178 -10.83 -6.85 -6.73
C ILE A 178 -11.51 -8.15 -6.32
N THR A 179 -11.61 -9.11 -7.23
CA THR A 179 -12.17 -10.44 -6.92
C THR A 179 -11.06 -11.47 -7.04
N PRO A 180 -10.40 -11.88 -5.94
CA PRO A 180 -9.39 -12.92 -5.97
C PRO A 180 -9.93 -14.18 -6.61
N ASN A 181 -9.14 -14.77 -7.50
CA ASN A 181 -9.46 -16.00 -8.19
C ASN A 181 -8.15 -16.72 -8.54
N GLY A 182 -7.83 -17.83 -7.91
CA GLY A 182 -6.66 -18.69 -8.17
C GLY A 182 -6.87 -19.67 -9.33
N ALA A 183 -8.11 -19.82 -9.81
CA ALA A 183 -8.43 -20.62 -11.00
C ALA A 183 -8.49 -19.78 -12.30
N TRP A 184 -7.98 -18.54 -12.27
CA TRP A 184 -7.99 -17.63 -13.42
C TRP A 184 -7.03 -18.02 -14.55
N GLY A 185 -6.10 -18.94 -14.30
CA GLY A 185 -5.20 -19.50 -15.30
C GLY A 185 -3.77 -18.96 -15.31
N GLY A 186 -3.40 -18.11 -14.33
CA GLY A 186 -2.03 -17.65 -14.11
C GLY A 186 -1.55 -17.89 -12.68
N GLU A 187 -0.50 -17.18 -12.27
CA GLU A 187 0.11 -17.32 -10.94
C GLU A 187 -0.64 -16.52 -9.86
N GLY A 188 -0.86 -17.16 -8.71
CA GLY A 188 -1.52 -16.56 -7.54
C GLY A 188 -3.02 -16.28 -7.74
N SER A 189 -3.66 -15.68 -6.74
CA SER A 189 -5.09 -15.32 -6.81
C SER A 189 -5.38 -13.94 -7.39
N LEU A 190 -4.38 -13.06 -7.49
CA LEU A 190 -4.54 -11.71 -8.05
C LEU A 190 -3.96 -11.54 -9.45
N GLY A 191 -2.92 -12.32 -9.79
CA GLY A 191 -2.13 -12.11 -11.00
C GLY A 191 -1.38 -10.78 -11.02
N CYS A 192 -0.86 -10.35 -9.88
CA CYS A 192 0.07 -9.23 -9.79
C CYS A 192 1.15 -9.48 -8.75
N GLY A 193 2.34 -8.93 -8.98
CA GLY A 193 3.42 -8.90 -8.00
C GLY A 193 3.14 -7.85 -6.93
N ILE A 194 3.37 -8.18 -5.67
CA ILE A 194 3.21 -7.25 -4.54
C ILE A 194 4.56 -7.07 -3.85
N GLY A 195 5.03 -5.83 -3.79
CA GLY A 195 6.22 -5.43 -3.04
C GLY A 195 5.84 -4.88 -1.66
N TYR A 196 6.57 -5.30 -0.63
CA TYR A 196 6.42 -4.79 0.74
C TYR A 196 7.77 -4.40 1.33
N GLY A 197 7.78 -3.43 2.26
CA GLY A 197 8.97 -3.00 2.99
C GLY A 197 9.54 -1.66 2.50
N TYR A 198 10.75 -1.34 2.96
CA TYR A 198 11.33 0.01 2.85
C TYR A 198 11.40 0.56 1.41
N LEU A 199 11.73 -0.28 0.42
CA LEU A 199 11.83 0.11 -0.98
C LEU A 199 10.47 0.25 -1.68
N HIS A 200 9.39 -0.18 -1.03
CA HIS A 200 8.04 -0.23 -1.57
C HIS A 200 7.08 0.71 -0.83
N ARG A 201 7.62 1.65 -0.04
CA ARG A 201 6.83 2.71 0.59
C ARG A 201 6.48 3.80 -0.40
N ILE A 202 5.39 4.53 -0.12
CA ILE A 202 4.98 5.66 -0.94
C ILE A 202 6.08 6.74 -0.92
N PRO A 203 6.50 7.26 -2.08
CA PRO A 203 7.50 8.32 -2.14
C PRO A 203 7.07 9.54 -1.32
N THR A 204 7.79 9.86 -0.25
CA THR A 204 7.48 11.00 0.63
C THR A 204 7.89 12.35 0.06
N ARG A 205 8.49 12.38 -1.12
CA ARG A 205 8.85 13.61 -1.84
C ARG A 205 8.43 13.44 -3.30
N PRO A 206 7.67 14.38 -3.90
CA PRO A 206 7.74 14.52 -5.34
C PRO A 206 9.23 14.69 -5.65
N PHE A 207 9.76 13.81 -6.47
CA PHE A 207 11.18 13.81 -6.82
C PHE A 207 11.50 15.20 -7.35
N GLU A 208 12.26 16.00 -6.60
CA GLU A 208 12.99 17.12 -7.21
C GLU A 208 14.05 16.45 -8.10
N GLU A 209 13.67 16.13 -9.34
CA GLU A 209 14.57 15.70 -10.39
C GLU A 209 15.69 16.75 -10.51
N GLY A 210 16.85 16.48 -9.89
CA GLY A 210 18.00 17.39 -10.01
C GLY A 210 19.01 17.40 -8.89
N LYS A 211 18.73 16.89 -7.68
CA LYS A 211 19.79 16.73 -6.68
C LYS A 211 20.55 15.43 -6.95
N LYS A 212 21.60 15.54 -7.76
CA LYS A 212 22.72 14.60 -7.77
C LYS A 212 23.03 14.25 -6.32
N ILE A 213 22.88 12.97 -5.96
CA ILE A 213 23.42 12.42 -4.74
C ILE A 213 24.94 12.53 -4.90
N SER A 214 25.49 13.66 -4.45
CA SER A 214 26.93 13.80 -4.30
C SER A 214 27.30 12.97 -3.09
N PHE A 215 27.76 11.74 -3.33
CA PHE A 215 28.59 11.03 -2.37
C PHE A 215 29.70 12.01 -1.93
N PRO A 216 30.03 12.11 -0.63
CA PRO A 216 31.16 12.92 -0.19
C PRO A 216 32.43 12.30 -0.77
N GLY A 217 32.82 12.80 -1.95
CA GLY A 217 34.11 12.55 -2.56
C GLY A 217 35.16 13.18 -1.67
N SER A 218 36.06 12.33 -1.17
CA SER A 218 37.37 12.69 -0.65
C SER A 218 38.00 13.79 -1.51
N SER A 219 38.28 14.93 -0.89
CA SER A 219 39.00 16.05 -1.48
C SER A 219 40.35 15.61 -2.07
N PRO A 220 40.75 16.16 -3.23
CA PRO A 220 42.08 15.95 -3.78
C PRO A 220 43.06 16.96 -3.15
N SER A 221 44.13 16.46 -2.52
CA SER A 221 45.30 17.28 -2.21
C SER A 221 46.58 16.54 -2.59
N GLU A 222 47.35 17.26 -3.41
CA GLU A 222 48.59 17.01 -4.14
C GLU A 222 49.83 16.52 -3.33
N PRO A 223 50.97 16.23 -4.00
CA PRO A 223 51.77 15.01 -3.82
C PRO A 223 52.96 15.16 -2.88
N VAL A 224 53.39 14.05 -2.26
CA VAL A 224 54.73 13.94 -1.66
C VAL A 224 55.36 12.57 -1.93
N SER A 225 56.57 12.65 -2.45
CA SER A 225 57.63 11.73 -2.90
C SER A 225 57.95 10.45 -2.06
N PRO A 226 58.79 9.53 -2.60
CA PRO A 226 58.79 8.10 -2.28
C PRO A 226 59.89 7.67 -1.29
N LEU A 227 59.62 6.66 -0.46
CA LEU A 227 60.65 5.85 0.20
C LEU A 227 60.13 4.47 0.67
N LYS A 228 60.55 3.45 -0.10
CA LYS A 228 61.10 2.11 0.20
C LYS A 228 60.66 1.22 1.39
N ASP A 229 60.65 -0.08 1.04
CA ASP A 229 60.76 -1.33 1.83
C ASP A 229 59.55 -1.63 2.74
N GLY A 230 58.77 -2.71 2.59
CA GLY A 230 59.03 -4.07 2.09
C GLY A 230 58.75 -5.02 3.25
N PHE A 231 57.66 -5.82 3.21
CA PHE A 231 57.60 -7.20 3.69
C PHE A 231 56.20 -7.80 3.47
N THR A 232 56.22 -9.00 2.89
CA THR A 232 55.11 -9.94 2.70
C THR A 232 54.68 -10.54 4.03
N GLU A 233 53.39 -10.61 4.30
CA GLU A 233 52.78 -11.69 5.09
C GLU A 233 51.29 -11.87 4.75
N SER A 234 50.83 -13.11 4.88
CA SER A 234 49.72 -13.72 4.16
C SER A 234 48.55 -14.09 5.07
N LEU A 235 47.32 -13.84 4.58
CA LEU A 235 46.01 -14.50 4.87
C LEU A 235 45.39 -14.30 6.28
N PRO A 236 44.07 -14.56 6.50
CA PRO A 236 42.94 -14.66 5.58
C PRO A 236 41.75 -13.72 5.94
N PHE A 237 40.96 -13.33 4.94
CA PHE A 237 39.66 -12.69 5.13
C PHE A 237 38.64 -13.77 5.53
N LYS A 238 38.17 -13.73 6.78
CA LYS A 238 37.00 -14.51 7.22
C LYS A 238 35.75 -13.85 6.62
N SER A 239 35.15 -14.49 5.63
CA SER A 239 33.73 -14.33 5.34
C SER A 239 32.93 -15.21 6.30
N CYS A 240 32.05 -14.60 7.10
CA CYS A 240 30.86 -15.25 7.65
C CYS A 240 29.69 -14.33 7.24
N SER A 241 28.85 -14.76 6.30
CA SER A 241 27.74 -15.71 6.46
C SER A 241 26.47 -14.98 6.89
N PHE A 242 25.70 -14.54 5.89
CA PHE A 242 24.25 -14.77 5.87
C PHE A 242 23.74 -14.56 4.44
N CYS A 243 23.91 -15.58 3.61
CA CYS A 243 23.15 -15.74 2.38
C CYS A 243 22.76 -17.21 2.33
N ASP A 244 21.58 -17.53 2.87
CA ASP A 244 20.90 -18.80 2.61
C ASP A 244 19.47 -18.70 3.14
N SER A 245 18.51 -18.54 2.22
CA SER A 245 17.18 -19.19 2.22
C SER A 245 16.31 -18.63 1.10
N PHE A 246 16.70 -18.88 -0.15
CA PHE A 246 15.73 -19.04 -1.24
C PHE A 246 15.88 -20.47 -1.73
N HIS A 247 15.18 -21.38 -1.06
CA HIS A 247 15.10 -22.75 -1.52
C HIS A 247 14.08 -22.81 -2.66
N PHE A 248 14.62 -22.98 -3.87
CA PHE A 248 13.93 -23.54 -5.03
C PHE A 248 13.14 -24.79 -4.59
N LEU A 249 11.84 -24.81 -4.84
CA LEU A 249 11.10 -26.06 -5.02
C LEU A 249 10.97 -26.33 -6.50
N SER A 250 11.94 -27.09 -7.03
CA SER A 250 11.83 -27.79 -8.30
C SER A 250 10.82 -28.92 -8.17
N LEU A 251 9.84 -28.94 -9.07
CA LEU A 251 8.92 -30.06 -9.32
C LEU A 251 9.68 -31.32 -9.76
N PRO A 252 9.33 -32.52 -9.28
CA PRO A 252 9.68 -33.76 -9.96
C PRO A 252 8.66 -34.09 -11.05
N SER A 253 9.17 -34.31 -12.25
CA SER A 253 8.48 -34.92 -13.38
C SER A 253 8.03 -36.34 -13.06
N HIS A 254 6.73 -36.64 -13.18
CA HIS A 254 6.23 -38.01 -13.19
C HIS A 254 5.52 -38.31 -14.52
N THR A 255 6.05 -39.34 -15.18
CA THR A 255 5.58 -39.97 -16.41
C THR A 255 4.21 -40.65 -16.24
N PRO A 256 3.32 -40.64 -17.24
CA PRO A 256 2.04 -41.34 -17.17
C PRO A 256 2.18 -42.85 -17.47
N PRO A 257 1.39 -43.73 -16.81
CA PRO A 257 1.38 -45.15 -17.13
C PRO A 257 0.49 -45.51 -18.32
N HIS A 258 0.94 -46.57 -18.98
CA HIS A 258 0.35 -47.38 -20.06
C HIS A 258 -1.19 -47.51 -20.05
N LEU A 259 -1.83 -47.13 -21.16
CA LEU A 259 -3.21 -47.51 -21.50
C LEU A 259 -3.25 -48.99 -21.90
N HIS A 260 -3.95 -49.80 -21.11
CA HIS A 260 -4.36 -51.15 -21.50
C HIS A 260 -5.65 -51.03 -22.32
N LEU A 261 -5.57 -51.49 -23.57
CA LEU A 261 -6.62 -51.55 -24.56
C LEU A 261 -7.74 -52.49 -24.08
N VAL A 262 -8.92 -51.95 -23.74
CA VAL A 262 -10.15 -52.75 -23.62
C VAL A 262 -10.89 -52.66 -24.96
N ALA A 263 -10.92 -53.79 -25.66
CA ALA A 263 -11.67 -53.97 -26.90
C ALA A 263 -13.17 -53.89 -26.63
N ILE A 264 -13.84 -52.95 -27.29
CA ILE A 264 -15.30 -52.91 -27.42
C ILE A 264 -15.66 -53.71 -28.68
N PRO A 265 -16.50 -54.76 -28.61
CA PRO A 265 -16.94 -55.51 -29.78
C PRO A 265 -17.96 -54.71 -30.63
N PRO A 266 -18.08 -55.02 -31.94
CA PRO A 266 -18.74 -54.16 -32.91
C PRO A 266 -20.27 -54.21 -32.84
N VAL A 267 -20.86 -53.06 -33.22
CA VAL A 267 -22.28 -52.84 -33.49
C VAL A 267 -22.71 -53.70 -34.69
N SER A 268 -23.64 -54.62 -34.46
CA SER A 268 -24.51 -55.18 -35.50
C SER A 268 -25.85 -54.44 -35.47
N GLY A 269 -26.17 -53.77 -36.56
CA GLY A 269 -27.47 -53.16 -36.79
C GLY A 269 -28.51 -54.15 -37.31
N SER A 270 -29.78 -53.88 -37.02
CA SER A 270 -30.99 -54.29 -37.76
C SER A 270 -32.21 -53.86 -36.94
N GLY A 271 -32.97 -52.86 -37.36
CA GLY A 271 -34.26 -53.04 -38.06
C GLY A 271 -35.34 -52.22 -37.31
N PHE A 272 -35.89 -51.15 -37.89
CA PHE A 272 -37.10 -51.10 -38.73
C PHE A 272 -38.43 -51.50 -38.01
N GLN A 273 -39.29 -50.51 -37.75
CA GLN A 273 -40.77 -50.43 -38.01
C GLN A 273 -41.40 -49.34 -37.12
N LYS A 274 -41.97 -48.26 -37.68
CA LYS A 274 -43.40 -48.09 -38.05
C LYS A 274 -44.32 -48.72 -36.98
N ASN A 275 -45.14 -47.97 -36.24
CA ASN A 275 -46.14 -47.00 -36.69
C ASN A 275 -46.59 -46.15 -35.50
#